data_AF-A0A357YGJ0-F1
#
_entry.id   AF-A0A357YGJ0-F1
#
_cell.length_a   1.000
_cell.length_b   1.000
_cell.length_c   1.000
_cell.angle_alpha   90.00
_cell.angle_beta   90.00
_cell.angle_gamma   90.00
#
_symmetry.space_group_name_H-M   'P 1'
#
loop_
_entity.id
_entity.type
_entity.pdbx_description
1 polymer ?
#
loop_
_entity_poly.entity_id
_entity_poly.type
_entity_poly.pdbx_seq_one_letter_code
_entity_poly.pdbx_strand_id
1 'polypeptide(L)'
;MTAPKPPQKSLLARIFSIEGFLVLAGLALLVVGLATGEVIAIFWGVLALAGQVALYFVRKRDWQAHWASIEEQQRQQQKPKDEL
;
A
#
# COMPACT_ATOMS: atom_id res chain seq x y z
N MET A 1 -11.03 4.31 -35.16
CA MET A 1 -10.68 5.17 -34.01
C MET A 1 -10.57 4.27 -32.78
N THR A 2 -9.37 3.91 -32.37
CA THR A 2 -9.14 3.07 -31.18
C THR A 2 -9.09 3.96 -29.94
N ALA A 3 -9.88 3.63 -28.92
CA ALA A 3 -9.96 4.41 -27.68
C ALA A 3 -8.62 4.40 -26.92
N PRO A 4 -8.17 5.53 -26.32
CA PRO A 4 -6.94 5.57 -25.55
C PRO A 4 -7.10 4.74 -24.26
N LYS A 5 -6.21 3.75 -24.09
CA LYS A 5 -6.15 2.88 -22.90
C LYS A 5 -5.78 3.77 -21.69
N PRO A 6 -6.58 3.80 -20.60
CA PRO A 6 -6.28 4.65 -19.46
C PRO A 6 -4.93 4.23 -18.85
N PRO A 7 -4.06 5.20 -18.49
CA PRO A 7 -2.72 4.90 -17.99
C PRO A 7 -2.79 4.30 -16.58
N GLN A 8 -2.85 2.97 -16.47
CA GLN A 8 -2.90 2.25 -15.19
C GLN A 8 -1.71 2.56 -14.27
N LYS A 9 -0.57 2.99 -14.82
CA LYS A 9 0.61 3.40 -14.03
C LYS A 9 0.38 4.65 -13.18
N SER A 10 -0.60 5.49 -13.51
CA SER A 10 -0.85 6.76 -12.80
C SER A 10 -1.51 6.57 -11.43
N LEU A 11 -2.36 5.56 -11.27
CA LEU A 11 -3.13 5.35 -10.03
C LEU A 11 -2.26 4.83 -8.89
N LEU A 12 -1.38 3.87 -9.17
CA LEU A 12 -0.46 3.32 -8.18
C LEU A 12 0.51 4.38 -7.64
N ALA A 13 1.07 5.21 -8.53
CA ALA A 13 1.94 6.32 -8.14
C ALA A 13 1.20 7.36 -7.29
N ARG A 14 -0.06 7.64 -7.62
CA ARG A 14 -0.91 8.56 -6.86
C ARG A 14 -1.24 8.04 -5.46
N ILE A 15 -1.56 6.74 -5.33
CA ILE A 15 -1.82 6.11 -4.04
C ILE A 15 -0.56 6.16 -3.17
N PHE A 16 0.61 5.82 -3.73
CA PHE A 16 1.88 5.89 -3.01
C PHE A 16 2.23 7.32 -2.57
N SER A 17 1.92 8.31 -3.39
CA SER A 17 2.11 9.73 -3.05
C SER A 17 1.21 10.18 -1.90
N ILE A 18 -0.06 9.75 -1.90
CA ILE A 18 -1.00 10.04 -0.82
C ILE A 18 -0.59 9.33 0.48
N GLU A 19 -0.16 8.07 0.41
CA GLU A 19 0.36 7.34 1.57
C GLU A 19 1.57 8.06 2.19
N GLY A 20 2.53 8.51 1.38
CA GLY A 20 3.68 9.29 1.86
C GLY A 20 3.28 10.62 2.49
N PHE A 21 2.31 11.31 1.89
CA PHE A 21 1.75 12.55 2.45
C PHE A 21 1.06 12.32 3.79
N LEU A 22 0.30 11.24 3.95
CA LEU A 22 -0.39 10.89 5.20
C LEU A 22 0.61 10.59 6.33
N VAL A 23 1.73 9.94 6.03
CA VAL A 23 2.82 9.73 7.00
C VAL A 23 3.39 11.06 7.47
N LEU A 24 3.72 11.94 6.53
CA LEU A 24 4.25 13.28 6.83
C LEU A 24 3.26 14.10 7.66
N ALA A 25 1.98 14.08 7.30
CA ALA A 25 0.93 14.78 8.03
C ALA A 25 0.74 14.23 9.45
N GLY A 26 0.73 12.90 9.61
CA GLY A 26 0.64 12.25 10.93
C GLY A 26 1.82 12.59 11.84
N LEU A 27 3.04 12.60 11.29
CA LEU A 27 4.25 13.03 12.01
C LEU A 27 4.19 14.51 12.40
N ALA A 28 3.76 15.39 11.49
CA ALA A 28 3.63 16.81 11.78
C ALA A 28 2.62 17.08 12.90
N LEU A 29 1.46 16.43 12.88
CA LEU A 29 0.44 16.52 13.94
C LEU A 29 0.98 16.04 15.30
N LEU A 30 1.76 14.97 15.31
CA LEU A 30 2.42 14.47 16.52
C LEU A 30 3.43 15.47 17.09
N VAL A 31 4.30 16.03 16.24
CA VAL A 31 5.30 17.01 16.68
C VAL A 31 4.63 18.26 17.23
N VAL A 32 3.62 18.79 16.53
CA VAL A 32 2.86 19.96 16.97
C VAL A 32 2.11 19.65 18.26
N GLY A 33 1.38 18.55 18.33
CA GLY A 33 0.62 18.15 19.51
C GLY A 33 1.50 17.93 20.75
N LEU A 34 2.68 17.35 20.59
CA LEU A 34 3.65 17.20 21.68
C LEU A 34 4.25 18.54 22.12
N ALA A 35 4.48 19.47 21.19
CA ALA A 35 4.99 20.80 21.50
C ALA A 35 3.95 21.70 22.20
N THR A 36 2.67 21.59 21.83
CA THR A 36 1.57 22.40 22.40
C THR A 36 0.89 21.74 23.59
N GLY A 37 1.10 20.43 23.80
CA GLY A 37 0.37 19.64 24.79
C GLY A 37 -1.05 19.29 24.39
N GLU A 38 -1.44 19.51 23.12
CA GLU A 38 -2.79 19.18 22.64
C GLU A 38 -2.96 17.67 22.41
N VAL A 39 -3.63 17.03 23.36
CA VAL A 39 -3.92 15.59 23.35
C VAL A 39 -4.66 15.14 22.07
N ILE A 40 -5.54 15.99 21.53
CA ILE A 40 -6.30 15.69 20.32
C ILE A 40 -5.38 15.60 19.10
N ALA A 41 -4.43 16.54 18.94
CA ALA A 41 -3.47 16.51 17.84
C ALA A 41 -2.56 15.27 17.92
N ILE A 42 -2.12 14.91 19.13
CA ILE A 42 -1.35 13.68 19.38
C ILE A 42 -2.17 12.45 18.99
N PHE A 43 -3.43 12.34 19.44
CA PHE A 43 -4.31 11.22 19.11
C PHE A 43 -4.45 11.03 17.60
N TRP A 44 -4.73 12.11 16.86
CA TRP A 44 -4.87 12.04 15.41
C TRP A 44 -3.56 11.65 14.70
N GLY A 45 -2.42 12.17 15.16
CA GLY A 45 -1.12 11.78 14.63
C GLY A 45 -0.80 10.30 14.87
N VAL A 46 -1.07 9.79 16.08
CA VAL A 46 -0.90 8.35 16.39
C VAL A 46 -1.83 7.50 15.53
N LEU A 47 -3.10 7.88 15.40
CA LEU A 47 -4.09 7.14 14.61
C LEU A 47 -3.69 7.08 13.13
N ALA A 48 -3.21 8.19 12.57
CA ALA A 48 -2.73 8.23 11.19
C ALA A 48 -1.54 7.28 10.98
N LEU A 49 -0.56 7.28 11.88
CA LEU A 49 0.59 6.37 11.77
C LEU A 49 0.20 4.90 11.99
N ALA A 50 -0.68 4.62 12.95
CA ALA A 50 -1.17 3.26 13.20
C ALA A 50 -1.92 2.72 11.98
N GLY A 51 -2.79 3.54 11.37
CA GLY A 51 -3.48 3.19 10.13
C GLY A 51 -2.49 2.88 9.00
N GLN A 52 -1.42 3.66 8.88
CA GLN A 52 -0.41 3.43 7.87
C GLN A 52 0.38 2.13 8.07
N VAL A 53 0.74 1.81 9.32
CA VAL A 53 1.38 0.55 9.68
C VAL A 53 0.47 -0.62 9.32
N ALA A 54 -0.82 -0.54 9.69
CA ALA A 54 -1.79 -1.57 9.33
C ALA A 54 -1.89 -1.76 7.82
N LEU A 55 -1.94 -0.67 7.05
CA LEU A 55 -1.98 -0.71 5.58
C LEU A 55 -0.72 -1.37 4.99
N TYR A 56 0.46 -1.06 5.54
CA TYR A 56 1.72 -1.68 5.14
C TYR A 56 1.69 -3.21 5.36
N PHE A 57 1.18 -3.66 6.51
CA PHE A 57 1.04 -5.08 6.80
C PHE A 57 0.06 -5.79 5.88
N VAL A 58 -1.12 -5.18 5.65
CA VAL A 58 -2.12 -5.71 4.71
C VAL A 58 -1.51 -5.83 3.32
N ARG A 59 -0.85 -4.78 2.82
CA ARG A 59 -0.21 -4.78 1.51
C ARG A 59 0.88 -5.85 1.42
N LYS A 60 1.70 -6.02 2.45
CA LYS A 60 2.75 -7.05 2.48
C LYS A 60 2.16 -8.46 2.44
N ARG A 61 1.10 -8.70 3.21
CA ARG A 61 0.43 -10.02 3.29
C ARG A 61 -0.32 -10.36 2.00
N ASP A 62 -1.07 -9.40 1.47
CA ASP A 62 -1.83 -9.58 0.23
C ASP A 62 -0.91 -9.74 -0.96
N TRP A 63 0.23 -9.02 -0.98
CA TRP A 63 1.26 -9.22 -2.00
C TRP A 63 1.78 -10.65 -2.02
N GLN A 64 2.11 -11.23 -0.85
CA GLN A 64 2.57 -12.62 -0.77
C GLN A 64 1.49 -13.61 -1.24
N ALA A 65 0.23 -13.40 -0.85
CA ALA A 65 -0.88 -14.24 -1.29
C ALA A 65 -1.08 -14.18 -2.82
N HIS A 66 -0.89 -13.01 -3.42
CA HIS A 66 -1.04 -12.81 -4.86
C HIS A 66 0.09 -13.46 -5.68
N TRP A 67 1.30 -13.61 -5.13
CA TRP A 67 2.38 -14.34 -5.79
C TRP A 67 2.26 -15.85 -5.64
N ALA A 68 1.76 -16.33 -4.49
CA ALA A 68 1.52 -17.76 -4.29
C ALA A 68 0.54 -18.35 -5.32
N SER A 69 -0.53 -17.61 -5.64
CA SER A 69 -1.49 -18.05 -6.66
C SER A 69 -0.91 -18.03 -8.08
N ILE A 70 0.00 -17.11 -8.38
CA ILE A 70 0.70 -17.04 -9.68
C ILE A 70 1.70 -18.21 -9.82
N GLU A 71 2.43 -18.55 -8.76
CA GLU A 71 3.37 -19.67 -8.76
C GLU A 71 2.66 -21.02 -8.96
N GLU A 72 1.52 -21.23 -8.32
CA GLU A 72 0.71 -22.45 -8.52
C GLU A 72 0.20 -22.57 -9.96
N GLN A 73 -0.25 -21.45 -10.56
CA GLN A 73 -0.65 -21.43 -11.97
C GLN A 73 0.52 -21.70 -12.92
N GLN A 74 1.72 -21.16 -12.64
CA GLN A 74 2.90 -21.43 -13.46
C GLN A 74 3.35 -22.90 -13.39
N ARG A 75 3.29 -23.53 -12.21
CA ARG A 75 3.61 -24.97 -12.07
C ARG A 75 2.65 -25.87 -12.84
N GLN A 76 1.36 -25.51 -12.88
CA GLN A 76 0.37 -26.25 -13.67
C GLN A 76 0.56 -26.06 -15.19
N GLN A 77 1.06 -24.90 -15.63
CA GLN A 77 1.34 -24.63 -17.05
C GLN A 77 2.69 -25.17 -17.55
N GLN A 78 3.64 -25.50 -16.66
CA GLN A 78 4.90 -26.14 -17.05
C GLN A 78 4.81 -27.67 -17.17
N LYS A 79 3.91 -28.31 -16.40
CA LYS A 79 3.67 -29.77 -16.48
C LYS A 79 3.32 -30.36 -17.86
N PRO A 80 2.67 -29.67 -18.82
CA PRO A 80 2.36 -30.25 -20.12
C PRO A 80 3.48 -30.18 -21.18
N LYS A 81 4.64 -29.57 -20.89
CA LYS A 81 5.75 -29.46 -21.87
C LYS A 81 6.84 -30.52 -21.72
N ASP A 82 6.90 -31.21 -20.58
CA ASP A 82 7.96 -32.17 -20.29
C ASP A 82 7.54 -33.64 -20.58
N GLU A 83 6.31 -33.86 -21.07
CA GLU A 83 5.76 -35.18 -21.42
C GLU A 83 5.58 -35.40 -22.94
N LEU A 84 6.20 -34.59 -23.80
CA LEU A 84 6.10 -34.69 -25.28
C LEU A 84 7.46 -34.82 -25.97
#